data_AF-A0A976CHW1-F1
#
_entry.id   AF-A0A976CHW1-F1
#
_cell.length_a   1.000
_cell.length_b   1.000
_cell.length_c   1.000
_cell.angle_alpha   90.00
_cell.angle_beta   90.00
_cell.angle_gamma   90.00
#
_symmetry.space_group_name_H-M   'P 1'
#
loop_
_entity.id
_entity.type
_entity.pdbx_description
1 polymer ?
#
loop_
_entity_poly.entity_id
_entity_poly.type
_entity_poly.pdbx_seq_one_letter_code
_entity_poly.pdbx_strand_id
1 'polypeptide(L)'
;MKPNYIQQSLNIYNLAEPEYERCYYNEDTGGFVLIHQNHNTNDSERFIAEVLARLGRRVKLLSEQASPGIRTPDAEIDGEIWEFKELSPEAVSIKNTVQRGVAVAKKRARNVAYHINTEVDIADINKGITRAMVWDTERLLQKIALIFNDGKVQELTREELDNGESFQ
;
A
#
# COMPACT_ATOMS: atom_id res chain seq x y z
N MET A 1 -8.59 0.50 -20.93
CA MET A 1 -8.42 1.70 -20.08
C MET A 1 -8.78 2.94 -20.92
N LYS A 2 -9.34 4.01 -20.34
CA LYS A 2 -9.81 5.18 -21.14
C LYS A 2 -8.60 6.05 -21.55
N PRO A 3 -8.44 6.45 -22.83
CA PRO A 3 -7.32 7.30 -23.29
C PRO A 3 -7.13 8.59 -22.46
N ASN A 4 -8.23 9.14 -21.94
CA ASN A 4 -8.21 10.31 -21.05
C ASN A 4 -7.44 10.06 -19.74
N TYR A 5 -7.50 8.85 -19.18
CA TYR A 5 -6.81 8.52 -17.92
C TYR A 5 -5.28 8.59 -18.09
N ILE A 6 -4.75 7.98 -19.15
CA ILE A 6 -3.31 7.94 -19.43
C ILE A 6 -2.77 9.36 -19.65
N GLN A 7 -3.48 10.18 -20.43
CA GLN A 7 -3.10 11.56 -20.66
C GLN A 7 -3.13 12.40 -19.38
N GLN A 8 -4.15 12.22 -18.54
CA GLN A 8 -4.22 12.88 -17.23
C GLN A 8 -3.05 12.45 -16.34
N SER A 9 -2.75 11.16 -16.30
CA SER A 9 -1.62 10.62 -15.54
C SER A 9 -0.29 11.21 -16.01
N LEU A 10 -0.07 11.29 -17.32
CA LEU A 10 1.13 11.88 -17.91
C LEU A 10 1.27 13.35 -17.53
N ASN A 11 0.17 14.11 -17.54
CA ASN A 11 0.17 15.51 -17.14
C ASN A 11 0.51 15.66 -15.66
N ILE A 12 -0.09 14.85 -14.77
CA ILE A 12 0.24 14.87 -13.33
C ILE A 12 1.71 14.54 -13.12
N TYR A 13 2.21 13.49 -13.78
CA TYR A 13 3.61 13.07 -13.67
C TYR A 13 4.57 14.17 -14.15
N ASN A 14 4.31 14.78 -15.30
CA ASN A 14 5.18 15.82 -15.87
C ASN A 14 5.16 17.12 -15.06
N LEU A 15 4.01 17.46 -14.47
CA LEU A 15 3.78 18.66 -13.67
C LEU A 15 3.93 18.43 -12.16
N ALA A 16 4.52 17.29 -11.74
CA ALA A 16 4.79 17.01 -10.33
C ALA A 16 5.58 18.15 -9.68
N GLU A 17 5.28 18.46 -8.41
CA GLU A 17 5.97 19.52 -7.69
C GLU A 17 7.50 19.24 -7.61
N PRO A 18 8.35 20.28 -7.51
CA PRO A 18 9.81 20.12 -7.52
C PRO A 18 10.37 19.24 -6.40
N GLU A 19 9.61 19.05 -5.32
CA GLU A 19 9.91 18.18 -4.19
C GLU A 19 9.70 16.69 -4.48
N TYR A 20 9.10 16.34 -5.61
CA TYR A 20 8.93 14.96 -6.06
C TYR A 20 9.94 14.58 -7.13
N GLU A 21 10.62 13.47 -6.90
CA GLU A 21 11.37 12.76 -7.92
C GLU A 21 10.42 11.90 -8.77
N ARG A 22 10.61 11.97 -10.10
CA ARG A 22 9.89 11.19 -11.10
C ARG A 22 10.60 9.86 -11.35
N CYS A 23 10.18 8.80 -10.66
CA CYS A 23 10.94 7.54 -10.65
C CYS A 23 10.47 6.53 -11.71
N TYR A 24 9.16 6.47 -11.98
CA TYR A 24 8.61 5.49 -12.93
C TYR A 24 7.33 6.01 -13.59
N TYR A 25 7.16 5.72 -14.88
CA TYR A 25 5.92 5.94 -15.63
C TYR A 25 5.68 4.77 -16.59
N ASN A 26 4.46 4.26 -16.63
CA ASN A 26 4.05 3.21 -17.55
C ASN A 26 3.11 3.81 -18.61
N GLU A 27 3.57 3.87 -19.87
CA GLU A 27 2.81 4.50 -20.96
C GLU A 27 1.52 3.74 -21.32
N ASP A 28 1.50 2.42 -21.14
CA ASP A 28 0.37 1.56 -21.51
C ASP A 28 -0.79 1.65 -20.53
N THR A 29 -0.48 1.84 -19.25
CA THR A 29 -1.46 1.86 -18.15
C THR A 29 -1.66 3.26 -17.57
N GLY A 30 -0.74 4.19 -17.81
CA GLY A 30 -0.73 5.51 -17.19
C GLY A 30 -0.43 5.47 -15.68
N GLY A 31 0.01 4.35 -15.12
CA GLY A 31 0.47 4.30 -13.74
C GLY A 31 1.85 4.92 -13.58
N PHE A 32 2.15 5.45 -12.41
CA PHE A 32 3.42 6.12 -12.15
C PHE A 32 3.83 6.06 -10.69
N VAL A 33 5.13 6.32 -10.45
CA VAL A 33 5.69 6.50 -9.12
C VAL A 33 6.37 7.87 -9.04
N LEU A 34 5.91 8.68 -8.10
CA LEU A 34 6.58 9.89 -7.62
C LEU A 34 7.08 9.63 -6.20
N ILE A 35 8.29 10.06 -5.88
CA ILE A 35 8.87 9.91 -4.54
C ILE A 35 9.22 11.29 -4.00
N HIS A 36 8.65 11.68 -2.87
CA HIS A 36 9.02 12.94 -2.22
C HIS A 36 10.48 12.88 -1.75
N GLN A 37 11.25 13.95 -1.96
CA GLN A 37 12.70 14.01 -1.65
C GLN A 37 13.04 13.74 -0.17
N ASN A 38 12.09 14.01 0.73
CA ASN A 38 12.21 13.74 2.17
C ASN A 38 11.57 12.41 2.60
N HIS A 39 11.31 11.49 1.67
CA HIS A 39 10.86 10.13 1.99
C HIS A 39 12.08 9.20 2.05
N ASN A 40 12.19 8.40 3.11
CA ASN A 40 13.33 7.50 3.30
C ASN A 40 12.99 6.11 2.75
N THR A 41 12.86 6.02 1.43
CA THR A 41 12.35 4.83 0.74
C THR A 41 13.19 3.59 1.05
N ASN A 42 12.55 2.50 1.45
CA ASN A 42 13.15 1.18 1.46
C ASN A 42 12.78 0.33 0.23
N ASP A 43 13.47 -0.79 0.03
CA ASP A 43 13.28 -1.66 -1.14
C ASP A 43 11.85 -2.21 -1.24
N SER A 44 11.22 -2.52 -0.10
CA SER A 44 9.84 -3.01 -0.05
C SER A 44 8.83 -1.95 -0.48
N GLU A 45 8.98 -0.69 -0.04
CA GLU A 45 8.09 0.41 -0.42
C GLU A 45 8.23 0.75 -1.91
N ARG A 46 9.47 0.76 -2.42
CA ARG A 46 9.73 0.93 -3.85
C ARG A 46 9.08 -0.19 -4.66
N PHE A 47 9.21 -1.44 -4.21
CA PHE A 47 8.60 -2.59 -4.86
C PHE A 47 7.06 -2.47 -4.92
N ILE A 48 6.41 -2.16 -3.79
CA ILE A 48 4.95 -1.93 -3.75
C ILE A 48 4.56 -0.85 -4.76
N ALA A 49 5.23 0.30 -4.73
CA ALA A 49 4.91 1.43 -5.58
C ALA A 49 5.02 1.08 -7.07
N GLU A 50 6.10 0.40 -7.48
CA GLU A 50 6.29 -0.02 -8.86
C GLU A 50 5.28 -1.08 -9.31
N VAL A 51 4.97 -2.07 -8.47
CA VAL A 51 3.97 -3.10 -8.82
C VAL A 51 2.60 -2.45 -9.03
N LEU A 52 2.18 -1.56 -8.13
CA LEU A 52 0.91 -0.85 -8.28
C LEU A 52 0.89 0.07 -9.50
N ALA A 53 2.01 0.74 -9.80
CA ALA A 53 2.13 1.57 -10.99
C ALA A 53 2.07 0.74 -12.29
N ARG A 54 2.64 -0.48 -12.32
CA ARG A 54 2.49 -1.40 -13.47
C ARG A 54 1.04 -1.81 -13.70
N LEU A 55 0.21 -1.81 -12.66
CA LEU A 55 -1.23 -2.04 -12.75
C LEU A 55 -2.03 -0.77 -13.09
N GLY A 56 -1.35 0.34 -13.38
CA GLY A 56 -1.97 1.60 -13.77
C GLY A 56 -2.28 2.55 -12.62
N ARG A 57 -1.91 2.23 -11.37
CA ARG A 57 -2.15 3.14 -10.23
C ARG A 57 -1.19 4.31 -10.22
N ARG A 58 -1.66 5.46 -9.74
CA ARG A 58 -0.84 6.66 -9.51
C ARG A 58 -0.34 6.64 -8.09
N VAL A 59 0.95 6.41 -7.90
CA VAL A 59 1.57 6.30 -6.56
C VAL A 59 2.45 7.50 -6.30
N LYS A 60 2.22 8.16 -5.16
CA LYS A 60 3.10 9.20 -4.61
C LYS A 60 3.58 8.77 -3.22
N LEU A 61 4.87 8.54 -3.03
CA LEU A 61 5.44 8.35 -1.71
C LEU A 61 5.61 9.71 -1.03
N LEU A 62 5.07 9.85 0.17
CA LEU A 62 4.88 11.13 0.86
C LEU A 62 6.06 11.44 1.79
N SER A 63 6.26 12.71 2.13
CA SER A 63 7.30 13.11 3.09
C SER A 63 7.16 12.41 4.45
N GLU A 64 8.27 11.88 4.98
CA GLU A 64 8.34 11.41 6.36
C GLU A 64 8.62 12.54 7.36
N GLN A 65 8.99 13.72 6.87
CA GLN A 65 9.15 14.90 7.72
C GLN A 65 7.79 15.43 8.14
N ALA A 66 7.48 15.27 9.43
CA ALA A 66 6.32 15.84 10.08
C ALA A 66 6.73 16.60 11.34
N SER A 67 5.88 17.50 11.81
CA SER A 67 6.05 18.12 13.13
C SER A 67 6.16 17.02 14.21
N PRO A 68 6.98 17.23 15.25
CA PRO A 68 7.13 16.25 16.33
C PRO A 68 5.79 15.75 16.86
N GLY A 69 5.58 14.44 16.84
CA GLY A 69 4.33 13.81 17.30
C GLY A 69 3.28 13.57 16.23
N ILE A 70 3.46 14.10 15.01
CA ILE A 70 2.62 13.76 13.84
C ILE A 70 3.31 12.62 13.09
N ARG A 71 2.59 11.54 12.82
CA ARG A 71 3.07 10.48 11.93
C ARG A 71 2.44 10.69 10.56
N THR A 72 3.26 10.75 9.53
CA THR A 72 2.78 10.82 8.15
C THR A 72 2.56 9.41 7.61
N PRO A 73 1.54 9.22 6.77
CA PRO A 73 1.35 7.99 6.01
C PRO A 73 2.44 7.85 4.93
N ASP A 74 2.67 6.62 4.48
CA ASP A 74 3.75 6.32 3.54
C ASP A 74 3.44 6.80 2.12
N ALA A 75 2.18 6.68 1.67
CA ALA A 75 1.82 6.96 0.28
C ALA A 75 0.41 7.53 0.07
N GLU A 76 0.25 8.25 -1.04
CA GLU A 76 -1.03 8.52 -1.70
C GLU A 76 -1.12 7.63 -2.95
N ILE A 77 -2.15 6.80 -3.06
CA ILE A 77 -2.42 5.95 -4.22
C ILE A 77 -3.79 6.32 -4.78
N ASP A 78 -3.83 6.82 -6.01
CA ASP A 78 -5.04 7.29 -6.69
C ASP A 78 -5.88 8.29 -5.84
N GLY A 79 -5.21 9.11 -5.03
CA GLY A 79 -5.83 10.11 -4.16
C GLY A 79 -6.28 9.57 -2.79
N GLU A 80 -6.07 8.29 -2.50
CA GLU A 80 -6.31 7.71 -1.18
C GLU A 80 -5.01 7.56 -0.40
N ILE A 81 -5.07 7.65 0.93
CA ILE A 81 -3.91 7.53 1.80
C ILE A 81 -3.68 6.06 2.21
N TRP A 82 -2.45 5.58 2.04
CA TRP A 82 -2.03 4.21 2.31
C TRP A 82 -0.83 4.16 3.25
N GLU A 83 -0.82 3.16 4.11
CA GLU A 83 0.34 2.75 4.89
C GLU A 83 0.88 1.44 4.33
N PHE A 84 2.19 1.35 4.18
CA PHE A 84 2.91 0.19 3.69
C PHE A 84 3.43 -0.65 4.86
N LYS A 85 3.39 -1.97 4.68
CA LYS A 85 3.94 -2.95 5.61
C LYS A 85 4.64 -4.04 4.84
N GLU A 86 5.65 -4.63 5.44
CA GLU A 86 6.37 -5.77 4.89
C GLU A 86 6.22 -6.97 5.81
N LEU A 87 6.01 -8.14 5.22
CA LEU A 87 6.13 -9.42 5.88
C LEU A 87 7.46 -10.02 5.46
N SER A 88 8.49 -9.74 6.24
CA SER A 88 9.85 -10.17 5.92
C SER A 88 10.07 -11.67 6.23
N PRO A 89 11.09 -12.30 5.62
CA PRO A 89 11.45 -13.70 5.87
C PRO A 89 11.76 -14.03 7.33
N GLU A 90 12.16 -13.05 8.13
CA GLU A 90 12.53 -13.21 9.54
C GLU A 90 11.31 -13.29 10.48
N ALA A 91 10.09 -13.17 9.94
CA ALA A 91 8.87 -13.20 10.73
C ALA A 91 8.65 -14.58 11.39
N VAL A 92 8.90 -14.66 12.70
CA VAL A 92 8.71 -15.88 13.51
C VAL A 92 7.26 -16.38 13.52
N SER A 93 6.27 -15.49 13.40
CA SER A 93 4.86 -15.86 13.34
C SER A 93 4.08 -14.94 12.41
N ILE A 94 3.82 -15.41 11.19
CA ILE A 94 3.08 -14.69 10.14
C ILE A 94 1.80 -14.07 10.67
N LYS A 95 0.92 -14.88 11.26
CA LYS A 95 -0.36 -14.44 11.84
C LYS A 95 -0.19 -13.29 12.84
N ASN A 96 0.76 -13.40 13.78
CA ASN A 96 0.94 -12.38 14.82
C ASN A 96 1.57 -11.11 14.25
N THR A 97 2.51 -11.25 13.31
CA THR A 97 3.13 -10.13 12.60
C THR A 97 2.08 -9.36 11.82
N VAL A 98 1.27 -10.03 11.00
CA VAL A 98 0.17 -9.43 10.23
C VAL A 98 -0.85 -8.77 11.14
N GLN A 99 -1.31 -9.45 12.20
CA GLN A 99 -2.26 -8.88 13.15
C GLN A 99 -1.74 -7.55 13.74
N ARG A 100 -0.50 -7.54 14.22
CA ARG A 100 0.12 -6.33 14.82
C ARG A 100 0.34 -5.25 13.77
N GLY A 101 0.83 -5.64 12.58
CA GLY A 101 1.06 -4.76 11.44
C GLY A 101 -0.21 -4.00 11.06
N VAL A 102 -1.31 -4.71 10.82
CA VAL A 102 -2.61 -4.12 10.48
C VAL A 102 -3.15 -3.26 11.63
N ALA A 103 -3.07 -3.72 12.88
CA ALA A 103 -3.57 -2.99 14.04
C ALA A 103 -2.87 -1.64 14.27
N VAL A 104 -1.59 -1.54 13.89
CA VAL A 104 -0.81 -0.30 13.94
C VAL A 104 -1.02 0.56 12.70
N ALA A 105 -0.97 -0.05 11.50
CA ALA A 105 -1.07 0.63 10.21
C ALA A 105 -2.38 1.40 10.07
N LYS A 106 -3.51 0.77 10.43
CA LYS A 106 -4.85 1.38 10.32
C LYS A 106 -5.04 2.69 11.10
N LYS A 107 -4.17 2.96 12.08
CA LYS A 107 -4.18 4.20 12.87
C LYS A 107 -3.48 5.36 12.17
N ARG A 108 -2.67 5.07 11.14
CA ARG A 108 -1.93 6.05 10.34
C ARG A 108 -2.63 6.33 9.01
N ALA A 109 -3.10 5.28 8.35
CA ALA A 109 -3.85 5.35 7.11
C ALA A 109 -5.07 4.43 7.17
N ARG A 110 -6.12 4.77 6.43
CA ARG A 110 -7.32 3.93 6.33
C ARG A 110 -7.11 2.72 5.42
N ASN A 111 -6.12 2.78 4.53
CA ASN A 111 -5.78 1.70 3.62
C ASN A 111 -4.39 1.15 3.94
N VAL A 112 -4.21 -0.16 3.79
CA VAL A 112 -2.94 -0.83 4.10
C VAL A 112 -2.48 -1.67 2.92
N ALA A 113 -1.24 -1.50 2.48
CA ALA A 113 -0.61 -2.37 1.48
C ALA A 113 0.46 -3.22 2.17
N TYR A 114 0.37 -4.53 2.04
CA TYR A 114 1.28 -5.49 2.64
C TYR A 114 2.10 -6.17 1.56
N HIS A 115 3.41 -5.92 1.55
CA HIS A 115 4.36 -6.68 0.75
C HIS A 115 4.63 -8.03 1.42
N ILE A 116 4.27 -9.11 0.73
CA ILE A 116 4.50 -10.48 1.16
C ILE A 116 5.86 -10.92 0.63
N ASN A 117 6.92 -10.50 1.31
CA ASN A 117 8.32 -10.74 0.92
C ASN A 117 8.85 -12.07 1.47
N THR A 118 8.01 -13.10 1.53
CA THR A 118 8.39 -14.44 1.99
C THR A 118 7.34 -15.45 1.56
N GLU A 119 7.72 -16.73 1.51
CA GLU A 119 6.76 -17.81 1.30
C GLU A 119 5.90 -17.99 2.55
N VAL A 120 4.58 -18.05 2.35
CA VAL A 120 3.61 -18.06 3.44
C VAL A 120 2.39 -18.89 3.10
N ASP A 121 1.76 -19.43 4.14
CA ASP A 121 0.39 -19.90 4.06
C ASP A 121 -0.56 -18.69 4.17
N ILE A 122 -1.33 -18.44 3.11
CA ILE A 122 -2.36 -17.40 3.04
C ILE A 122 -3.36 -17.53 4.20
N ALA A 123 -3.64 -18.75 4.68
CA ALA A 123 -4.52 -18.97 5.82
C ALA A 123 -4.00 -18.29 7.10
N ASP A 124 -2.69 -18.17 7.29
CA ASP A 124 -2.12 -17.48 8.45
C ASP A 124 -2.17 -15.96 8.33
N ILE A 125 -2.04 -15.42 7.11
CA ILE A 125 -2.30 -14.00 6.85
C ILE A 125 -3.76 -13.69 7.16
N ASN A 126 -4.70 -14.47 6.61
CA ASN A 126 -6.14 -14.31 6.84
C ASN A 126 -6.47 -14.34 8.34
N LYS A 127 -5.95 -15.33 9.09
CA LYS A 127 -6.11 -15.38 10.57
C LYS A 127 -5.59 -14.12 11.25
N GLY A 128 -4.48 -13.56 10.78
CA GLY A 128 -3.89 -12.33 11.32
C GLY A 128 -4.81 -11.12 11.11
N ILE A 129 -5.33 -10.97 9.88
CA ILE A 129 -6.26 -9.89 9.51
C ILE A 129 -7.57 -10.01 10.28
N THR A 130 -8.21 -11.19 10.30
CA THR A 130 -9.46 -11.41 11.05
C THR A 130 -9.29 -11.03 12.52
N ARG A 131 -8.15 -11.38 13.14
CA ARG A 131 -7.86 -10.99 14.52
C ARG A 131 -7.67 -9.47 14.68
N ALA A 132 -7.07 -8.79 13.72
CA ALA A 132 -6.93 -7.33 13.76
C ALA A 132 -8.29 -6.62 13.62
N MET A 133 -9.21 -7.22 12.85
CA MET A 133 -10.57 -6.73 12.63
C MET A 133 -11.45 -6.82 13.88
N VAL A 134 -11.28 -7.86 14.71
CA VAL A 134 -11.99 -7.97 16.01
C VAL A 134 -11.80 -6.72 16.88
N TRP A 135 -10.61 -6.12 16.82
CA TRP A 135 -10.26 -4.91 17.56
C TRP A 135 -10.37 -3.63 16.71
N ASP A 136 -11.07 -3.68 15.59
CA ASP A 136 -11.34 -2.53 14.72
C ASP A 136 -12.77 -1.98 14.88
N THR A 137 -13.15 -1.71 16.12
CA THR A 137 -14.49 -1.24 16.49
C THR A 137 -14.84 0.12 15.88
N GLU A 138 -13.85 0.98 15.67
CA GLU A 138 -14.00 2.30 15.03
C GLU A 138 -14.01 2.24 13.50
N ARG A 139 -13.88 1.03 12.94
CA ARG A 139 -13.86 0.77 11.50
C ARG A 139 -12.79 1.56 10.74
N LEU A 140 -11.58 1.65 11.30
CA LEU A 140 -10.50 2.46 10.73
C LEU A 140 -9.99 1.87 9.40
N LEU A 141 -9.89 0.54 9.30
CA LEU A 141 -9.44 -0.12 8.08
C LEU A 141 -10.56 -0.11 7.03
N GLN A 142 -10.24 0.44 5.85
CA GLN A 142 -11.12 0.57 4.67
C GLN A 142 -10.71 -0.35 3.53
N LYS A 143 -9.40 -0.55 3.30
CA LYS A 143 -8.86 -1.48 2.30
C LYS A 143 -7.59 -2.13 2.80
N ILE A 144 -7.36 -3.37 2.39
CA ILE A 144 -6.09 -4.05 2.56
C ILE A 144 -5.70 -4.73 1.25
N ALA A 145 -4.47 -4.48 0.79
CA ALA A 145 -3.90 -5.12 -0.38
C ALA A 145 -2.72 -6.01 0.03
N LEU A 146 -2.64 -7.22 -0.54
CA LEU A 146 -1.46 -8.08 -0.49
C LEU A 146 -0.75 -8.01 -1.83
N ILE A 147 0.54 -7.70 -1.79
CA ILE A 147 1.42 -7.59 -2.94
C ILE A 147 2.49 -8.68 -2.81
N PHE A 148 2.53 -9.60 -3.76
CA PHE A 148 3.44 -10.74 -3.75
C PHE A 148 4.68 -10.46 -4.62
N ASN A 149 5.77 -11.19 -4.37
CA ASN A 149 7.04 -11.06 -5.10
C ASN A 149 6.93 -11.30 -6.61
N ASP A 150 5.90 -12.02 -7.07
CA ASP A 150 5.59 -12.24 -8.49
C ASP A 150 4.83 -11.08 -9.14
N GLY A 151 4.53 -10.03 -8.38
CA GLY A 151 3.74 -8.87 -8.81
C GLY A 151 2.22 -9.09 -8.76
N LYS A 152 1.74 -10.25 -8.30
CA LYS A 152 0.31 -10.45 -8.05
C LYS A 152 -0.14 -9.50 -6.93
N VAL A 153 -1.30 -8.88 -7.15
CA VAL A 153 -1.97 -8.04 -6.15
C VAL A 153 -3.35 -8.59 -5.89
N GLN A 154 -3.69 -8.76 -4.61
CA GLN A 154 -5.05 -9.03 -4.16
C GLN A 154 -5.47 -7.91 -3.23
N GLU A 155 -6.69 -7.40 -3.37
CA GLU A 155 -7.22 -6.33 -2.52
C GLU A 155 -8.57 -6.76 -1.98
N LEU A 156 -8.80 -6.48 -0.70
CA LEU A 156 -10.11 -6.59 -0.07
C LEU A 156 -10.49 -5.25 0.54
N THR A 157 -11.73 -4.86 0.31
CA THR A 157 -12.39 -3.72 0.93
C THR A 157 -12.93 -4.10 2.31
N ARG A 158 -13.30 -3.09 3.09
CA ARG A 158 -13.94 -3.28 4.38
C ARG A 158 -15.23 -4.08 4.28
N GLU A 159 -16.03 -3.84 3.24
CA GLU A 159 -17.29 -4.56 3.06
C GLU A 159 -17.06 -6.05 2.83
N GLU A 160 -16.12 -6.41 1.95
CA GLU A 160 -15.73 -7.80 1.69
C GLU A 160 -15.19 -8.47 2.97
N LEU A 161 -14.34 -7.78 3.74
CA LEU A 161 -13.83 -8.29 5.02
C LEU A 161 -14.94 -8.50 6.06
N ASP A 162 -15.89 -7.57 6.18
CA ASP A 162 -17.03 -7.71 7.10
C ASP A 162 -17.97 -8.86 6.68
N ASN A 163 -18.05 -9.14 5.38
CA ASN A 163 -18.79 -10.26 4.80
C ASN A 163 -18.06 -11.61 4.94
N GLY A 164 -16.84 -11.62 5.49
CA GLY A 164 -16.05 -12.83 5.72
C GLY A 164 -15.24 -13.29 4.52
N GLU A 165 -15.06 -12.44 3.50
CA GLU A 165 -14.15 -12.72 2.40
C GLU A 165 -12.69 -12.78 2.88
N SER A 166 -11.89 -13.54 2.14
CA SER A 166 -10.50 -13.82 2.51
C SER A 166 -9.62 -14.00 1.27
N PHE A 167 -8.34 -13.69 1.43
CA PHE A 167 -7.36 -13.82 0.35
C PHE A 167 -7.20 -15.28 -0.08
N GLN A 168 -6.87 -15.49 -1.36
CA GLN A 168 -6.75 -16.80 -2.02
C GLN A 168 -5.32 -17.12 -2.46
#